data_AF-A0A1L9BKB5-F1
#
_entry.id   AF-A0A1L9BKB5-F1
#
_cell.length_a   1.000
_cell.length_b   1.000
_cell.length_c   1.000
_cell.angle_alpha   90.00
_cell.angle_beta   90.00
_cell.angle_gamma   90.00
#
_symmetry.space_group_name_H-M   'P 1'
#
loop_
_entity.id
_entity.type
_entity.pdbx_description
1 polymer ?
#
loop_
_entity_poly.entity_id
_entity_poly.type
_entity_poly.pdbx_seq_one_letter_code
_entity_poly.pdbx_strand_id
1 'polypeptide(L)'
;MKLVSPLLLSCLMLVSACERTPSPSDADAGTLTDGGPGSSSPPGEPIPDAGTSVNAPRFEHYIRRQPYPRMVLEVDGWGGYTPTASVAEKLRQGLLGILDKESIEVRVDQAFPGKGAEHAWANDELLRLAEQTGTLEVPSGTIKLHVLLVDGHSAMDTSEGKVLGLAFPWTHLVLFRQTMDTLCNKGSPLNQCARAELGVWAHEVGHQLGLVDNGLAMSRAHKDAAHGAHDSSDQCIMYWAYENSAGLDALLAGLLGDQANLGFDAACLADLDAVKTRP
;
A
#
# COMPACT_ATOMS: atom_id res chain seq x y z
N MET A 1 -43.49 -41.63 -50.52
CA MET A 1 -42.49 -42.33 -51.35
C MET A 1 -41.15 -42.21 -50.65
N LYS A 2 -40.68 -43.34 -50.07
CA LYS A 2 -39.31 -43.71 -49.61
C LYS A 2 -38.45 -42.71 -48.81
N LEU A 3 -37.75 -43.06 -47.72
CA LEU A 3 -37.77 -44.16 -46.73
C LEU A 3 -36.62 -43.81 -45.73
N VAL A 4 -36.87 -43.91 -44.42
CA VAL A 4 -36.05 -44.63 -43.40
C VAL A 4 -34.64 -44.13 -43.01
N SER A 5 -34.53 -43.68 -41.74
CA SER A 5 -33.34 -43.69 -40.84
C SER A 5 -33.01 -45.15 -40.40
N PRO A 6 -32.01 -45.54 -39.56
CA PRO A 6 -30.86 -44.88 -38.92
C PRO A 6 -29.57 -45.78 -38.96
N LEU A 7 -28.57 -45.50 -38.10
CA LEU A 7 -27.87 -46.45 -37.19
C LEU A 7 -26.32 -46.44 -37.20
N LEU A 8 -25.78 -46.13 -36.00
CA LEU A 8 -24.55 -46.56 -35.31
C LEU A 8 -23.32 -47.06 -36.12
N LEU A 9 -22.13 -46.54 -35.75
CA LEU A 9 -21.03 -47.42 -35.32
C LEU A 9 -20.07 -46.72 -34.35
N SER A 10 -19.99 -47.29 -33.15
CA SER A 10 -18.94 -47.10 -32.16
C SER A 10 -17.68 -47.87 -32.62
N CYS A 11 -16.49 -47.31 -32.41
CA CYS A 11 -15.27 -48.12 -32.36
C CYS A 11 -14.28 -47.51 -31.35
N LEU A 12 -13.90 -48.34 -30.39
CA LEU A 12 -13.02 -48.11 -29.25
C LEU A 12 -11.72 -48.91 -29.48
N MET A 13 -10.63 -48.41 -28.89
CA MET A 13 -9.35 -49.08 -28.54
C MET A 13 -8.20 -49.09 -29.55
N LEU A 14 -7.06 -48.54 -29.09
CA LEU A 14 -5.71 -49.17 -28.94
C LEU A 14 -4.75 -48.06 -28.46
N VAL A 15 -4.53 -47.87 -27.15
CA VAL A 15 -3.49 -48.51 -26.30
C VAL A 15 -2.16 -48.70 -27.03
N SER A 16 -1.17 -47.88 -26.68
CA SER A 16 0.24 -48.27 -26.73
C SER A 16 0.89 -47.87 -25.41
N ALA A 17 1.28 -48.90 -24.66
CA ALA A 17 2.04 -48.84 -23.44
C ALA A 17 3.53 -48.93 -23.76
N CYS A 18 4.34 -48.11 -23.09
CA CYS A 18 5.74 -48.43 -22.83
C CYS A 18 5.96 -48.28 -21.32
N GLU A 19 6.10 -49.40 -20.63
CA GLU A 19 6.59 -49.48 -19.25
C GLU A 19 8.01 -50.05 -19.21
N ARG A 20 8.70 -49.69 -18.11
CA ARG A 20 9.79 -50.37 -17.36
C ARG A 20 11.22 -49.86 -17.58
N THR A 21 12.07 -49.60 -16.58
CA THR A 21 12.05 -49.65 -15.08
C THR A 21 13.36 -48.98 -14.55
N PRO A 22 13.55 -48.77 -13.23
CA PRO A 22 14.29 -47.63 -12.64
C PRO A 22 15.66 -47.95 -11.99
N SER A 23 16.40 -46.90 -11.58
CA SER A 23 17.23 -46.84 -10.35
C SER A 23 17.77 -45.44 -10.04
N PRO A 24 18.22 -45.15 -8.80
CA PRO A 24 17.88 -43.93 -8.06
C PRO A 24 19.04 -42.93 -7.88
N SER A 25 18.70 -41.66 -7.66
CA SER A 25 19.44 -40.74 -6.77
C SER A 25 18.63 -39.46 -6.52
N ASP A 26 18.17 -39.31 -5.29
CA ASP A 26 18.05 -38.10 -4.48
C ASP A 26 17.83 -36.74 -5.18
N ALA A 27 16.63 -36.19 -5.03
CA ALA A 27 16.43 -34.81 -4.56
C ALA A 27 14.95 -34.61 -4.19
N ASP A 28 14.77 -34.26 -2.93
CA ASP A 28 13.53 -33.91 -2.23
C ASP A 28 12.77 -32.78 -2.97
N ALA A 29 11.55 -33.07 -3.41
CA ALA A 29 10.63 -32.08 -3.98
C ALA A 29 9.37 -32.04 -3.12
N GLY A 30 9.42 -31.19 -2.10
CA GLY A 30 8.30 -30.84 -1.25
C GLY A 30 7.19 -30.17 -2.06
N THR A 31 5.97 -30.63 -1.74
CA THR A 31 4.67 -30.24 -2.27
C THR A 31 4.44 -28.73 -2.22
N LEU A 32 4.17 -28.11 -3.37
CA LEU A 32 3.72 -26.73 -3.48
C LEU A 32 2.26 -26.63 -3.04
N THR A 33 2.01 -25.86 -1.98
CA THR A 33 0.68 -25.43 -1.54
C THR A 33 0.24 -24.21 -2.35
N ASP A 34 -1.03 -24.23 -2.75
CA ASP A 34 -1.82 -23.17 -3.36
C ASP A 34 -1.77 -21.89 -2.51
N GLY A 35 -1.31 -20.78 -3.10
CA GLY A 35 -1.17 -19.47 -2.47
C GLY A 35 -1.75 -18.40 -3.40
N GLY A 36 -2.76 -17.68 -2.90
CA GLY A 36 -3.43 -16.59 -3.61
C GLY A 36 -2.51 -15.43 -3.97
N PRO A 37 -2.92 -14.54 -4.89
CA PRO A 37 -2.06 -13.50 -5.42
C PRO A 37 -2.00 -12.30 -4.47
N GLY A 38 -0.80 -11.74 -4.29
CA GLY A 38 -0.66 -10.30 -4.00
C GLY A 38 -0.20 -9.90 -2.60
N SER A 39 0.99 -10.33 -2.18
CA SER A 39 1.80 -9.58 -1.20
C SER A 39 3.17 -9.36 -1.83
N SER A 40 3.44 -8.15 -2.32
CA SER A 40 4.77 -7.78 -2.82
C SER A 40 5.29 -6.51 -2.16
N SER A 41 5.32 -6.51 -0.83
CA SER A 41 6.45 -5.89 -0.14
C SER A 41 7.54 -6.95 -0.03
N PRO A 42 8.77 -6.73 -0.53
CA PRO A 42 9.87 -7.66 -0.26
C PRO A 42 10.10 -7.69 1.26
N PRO A 43 10.26 -8.87 1.88
CA PRO A 43 10.54 -8.95 3.32
C PRO A 43 11.86 -8.25 3.60
N GLY A 44 11.81 -7.16 4.37
CA GLY A 44 13.02 -6.55 4.94
C GLY A 44 13.61 -7.49 6.00
N GLU A 45 14.90 -7.74 5.95
CA GLU A 45 15.58 -8.53 6.98
C GLU A 45 15.51 -7.85 8.37
N PRO A 46 15.40 -8.62 9.48
CA PRO A 46 15.48 -8.06 10.82
C PRO A 46 16.91 -7.58 11.12
N ILE A 47 17.10 -6.28 11.37
CA ILE A 47 18.38 -5.72 11.81
C ILE A 47 18.43 -5.72 13.35
N PRO A 48 19.50 -6.22 13.99
CA PRO A 48 19.64 -6.21 15.44
C PRO A 48 19.82 -4.78 16.00
N ASP A 49 19.10 -4.51 17.09
CA ASP A 49 19.02 -3.23 17.79
C ASP A 49 20.21 -3.00 18.74
N ALA A 50 20.88 -1.85 18.57
CA ALA A 50 21.50 -1.03 19.62
C ALA A 50 22.35 0.06 18.93
N GLY A 51 21.72 1.20 18.60
CA GLY A 51 22.41 2.32 17.99
C GLY A 51 21.86 3.65 18.50
N THR A 52 22.75 4.61 18.71
CA THR A 52 22.40 6.04 18.91
C THR A 52 21.31 6.48 17.93
N SER A 53 20.51 7.50 18.26
CA SER A 53 19.35 7.97 17.44
C SER A 53 19.62 8.17 15.94
N VAL A 54 20.89 8.29 15.52
CA VAL A 54 21.34 8.39 14.12
C VAL A 54 21.30 7.05 13.36
N ASN A 55 21.36 5.90 14.05
CA ASN A 55 21.41 4.55 13.47
C ASN A 55 20.05 3.83 13.44
N ALA A 56 18.99 4.45 13.96
CA ALA A 56 17.67 3.86 13.88
C ALA A 56 17.20 3.74 12.42
N PRO A 57 16.39 2.71 12.08
CA PRO A 57 15.78 2.60 10.76
C PRO A 57 14.95 3.85 10.41
N ARG A 58 14.85 4.16 9.13
CA ARG A 58 14.17 5.37 8.65
C ARG A 58 12.69 5.46 9.07
N PHE A 59 11.99 4.34 9.19
CA PHE A 59 10.61 4.34 9.70
C PHE A 59 10.51 4.85 11.15
N GLU A 60 11.48 4.52 12.02
CA GLU A 60 11.52 5.08 13.37
C GLU A 60 11.81 6.59 13.33
N HIS A 61 12.63 7.04 12.38
CA HIS A 61 12.87 8.46 12.19
C HIS A 61 11.63 9.23 11.72
N TYR A 62 10.64 8.60 11.10
CA TYR A 62 9.34 9.24 10.86
C TYR A 62 8.52 9.39 12.14
N ILE A 63 8.72 8.52 13.14
CA ILE A 63 7.95 8.50 14.38
C ILE A 63 8.54 9.40 15.47
N ARG A 64 9.86 9.33 15.68
CA ARG A 64 10.57 9.92 16.83
C ARG A 64 10.91 11.39 16.59
N ARG A 65 11.03 12.19 17.66
CA ARG A 65 11.47 13.59 17.55
C ARG A 65 12.90 13.73 17.10
N GLN A 66 13.79 12.92 17.65
CA GLN A 66 15.21 13.00 17.30
C GLN A 66 15.55 11.90 16.29
N PRO A 67 16.43 12.17 15.32
CA PRO A 67 17.18 13.42 15.12
C PRO A 67 16.43 14.48 14.29
N TYR A 68 15.21 14.20 13.84
CA TYR A 68 14.44 15.06 12.93
C TYR A 68 13.16 15.57 13.60
N PRO A 69 13.19 16.69 14.36
CA PRO A 69 12.00 17.22 15.04
C PRO A 69 10.90 17.66 14.06
N ARG A 70 11.27 17.86 12.80
CA ARG A 70 10.36 18.31 11.74
C ARG A 70 10.21 17.22 10.68
N MET A 71 9.02 17.15 10.10
CA MET A 71 8.72 16.29 8.96
C MET A 71 8.08 17.10 7.84
N VAL A 72 8.46 16.81 6.60
CA VAL A 72 7.81 17.31 5.40
C VAL A 72 7.33 16.13 4.57
N LEU A 73 6.06 16.15 4.18
CA LEU A 73 5.54 15.34 3.10
C LEU A 73 5.69 16.16 1.82
N GLU A 74 6.70 15.84 1.02
CA GLU A 74 6.91 16.40 -0.31
C GLU A 74 5.89 15.78 -1.26
N VAL A 75 5.09 16.60 -1.93
CA VAL A 75 4.07 16.14 -2.88
C VAL A 75 4.39 16.62 -4.28
N ASP A 76 4.62 15.68 -5.18
CA ASP A 76 4.75 15.93 -6.61
C ASP A 76 3.59 15.31 -7.35
N GLY A 77 3.00 16.06 -8.29
CA GLY A 77 1.79 15.65 -8.97
C GLY A 77 1.85 15.82 -10.49
N TRP A 78 1.30 14.84 -11.20
CA TRP A 78 1.18 14.91 -12.66
C TRP A 78 0.41 16.17 -13.08
N GLY A 79 0.89 16.90 -14.09
CA GLY A 79 0.20 18.08 -14.61
C GLY A 79 -0.07 19.19 -13.59
N GLY A 80 0.65 19.19 -12.46
CA GLY A 80 0.43 20.13 -11.35
C GLY A 80 -0.75 19.77 -10.47
N TYR A 81 -1.21 18.51 -10.52
CA TYR A 81 -2.23 18.01 -9.60
C TYR A 81 -1.76 18.16 -8.16
N THR A 82 -2.67 18.59 -7.28
CA THR A 82 -2.39 18.76 -5.86
C THR A 82 -3.42 18.00 -5.02
N PRO A 83 -3.07 17.59 -3.78
CA PRO A 83 -4.03 16.98 -2.89
C PRO A 83 -5.19 17.93 -2.59
N THR A 84 -6.34 17.38 -2.21
CA THR A 84 -7.44 18.19 -1.70
C THR A 84 -6.97 18.93 -0.44
N ALA A 85 -7.09 20.26 -0.40
CA ALA A 85 -6.55 21.07 0.69
C ALA A 85 -7.04 20.64 2.09
N SER A 86 -8.31 20.26 2.21
CA SER A 86 -8.86 19.75 3.47
C SER A 86 -8.34 18.37 3.85
N VAL A 87 -7.97 17.54 2.87
CA VAL A 87 -7.34 16.23 3.10
C VAL A 87 -5.91 16.40 3.58
N ALA A 88 -5.12 17.24 2.89
CA ALA A 88 -3.77 17.58 3.30
C ALA A 88 -3.72 18.11 4.74
N GLU A 89 -4.65 19.01 5.10
CA GLU A 89 -4.71 19.55 6.47
C GLU A 89 -5.12 18.50 7.51
N LYS A 90 -6.12 17.66 7.21
CA LYS A 90 -6.52 16.58 8.12
C LYS A 90 -5.40 15.55 8.32
N LEU A 91 -4.71 15.17 7.25
CA LEU A 91 -3.56 14.28 7.33
C LEU A 91 -2.46 14.91 8.19
N ARG A 92 -2.08 16.17 7.92
CA ARG A 92 -1.07 16.90 8.68
C ARG A 92 -1.39 16.96 10.17
N GLN A 93 -2.62 17.34 10.52
CA GLN A 93 -3.08 17.41 11.91
C GLN A 93 -3.09 16.03 12.58
N GLY A 94 -3.59 15.02 11.88
CA GLY A 94 -3.67 13.65 12.38
C GLY A 94 -2.29 13.05 12.64
N LEU A 95 -1.34 13.23 11.71
CA LEU A 95 0.05 12.79 11.89
C LEU A 95 0.71 13.51 13.07
N LEU A 96 0.47 14.82 13.24
CA LEU A 96 1.00 15.56 14.38
C LEU A 96 0.44 15.05 15.71
N GLY A 97 -0.76 14.49 15.71
CA GLY A 97 -1.39 13.87 16.88
C GLY A 97 -0.81 12.50 17.26
N ILE A 98 -0.23 11.76 16.30
CA ILE A 98 0.22 10.38 16.52
C ILE A 98 1.75 10.21 16.47
N LEU A 99 2.50 11.17 15.93
CA LEU A 99 3.97 11.14 15.85
C LEU A 99 4.60 12.08 16.88
N ASP A 100 5.82 11.82 17.34
CA ASP A 100 6.58 12.74 18.18
C ASP A 100 7.33 13.77 17.32
N LYS A 101 6.59 14.57 16.53
CA LYS A 101 7.13 15.67 15.73
C LYS A 101 6.74 17.00 16.33
N GLU A 102 7.64 17.97 16.27
CA GLU A 102 7.33 19.36 16.64
C GLU A 102 6.51 20.06 15.55
N SER A 103 6.78 19.72 14.28
CA SER A 103 6.00 20.22 13.15
C SER A 103 5.96 19.22 12.01
N ILE A 104 4.81 19.16 11.34
CA ILE A 104 4.59 18.43 10.09
C ILE A 104 4.05 19.40 9.06
N GLU A 105 4.61 19.37 7.86
CA GLU A 105 4.17 20.15 6.70
C GLU A 105 3.83 19.20 5.55
N VAL A 106 2.75 19.50 4.82
CA VAL A 106 2.47 18.91 3.51
C VAL A 106 2.80 19.99 2.49
N ARG A 107 3.81 19.73 1.64
CA ARG A 107 4.34 20.72 0.71
C ARG A 107 4.27 20.19 -0.71
N VAL A 108 3.46 20.85 -1.53
CA VAL A 108 3.50 20.67 -2.99
C VAL A 108 4.78 21.29 -3.51
N ASP A 109 5.59 20.54 -4.27
CA ASP A 109 6.87 21.04 -4.81
C ASP A 109 6.83 21.17 -6.33
N GLN A 110 6.81 20.07 -7.07
CA GLN A 110 6.94 20.07 -8.53
C GLN A 110 5.79 19.37 -9.23
N ALA A 111 5.62 19.75 -10.50
CA ALA A 111 4.75 19.07 -11.44
C ALA A 111 5.60 18.25 -12.40
N PHE A 112 5.15 17.06 -12.75
CA PHE A 112 5.75 16.25 -13.81
C PHE A 112 4.75 15.99 -14.96
N PRO A 113 5.22 15.72 -16.18
CA PRO A 113 4.33 15.33 -17.27
C PRO A 113 3.65 13.98 -16.97
N GLY A 114 2.32 13.95 -17.02
CA GLY A 114 1.57 12.70 -16.93
C GLY A 114 1.77 11.78 -18.14
N LYS A 115 1.42 10.51 -17.99
CA LYS A 115 1.51 9.48 -19.05
C LYS A 115 0.16 9.13 -19.67
N GLY A 116 -0.93 9.67 -19.13
CA GLY A 116 -2.30 9.46 -19.58
C GLY A 116 -3.07 8.43 -18.77
N ALA A 117 -4.40 8.48 -18.88
CA ALA A 117 -5.36 7.67 -18.11
C ALA A 117 -5.19 6.16 -18.23
N GLU A 118 -4.70 5.70 -19.38
CA GLU A 118 -4.57 4.27 -19.69
C GLU A 118 -3.16 3.74 -19.41
N HIS A 119 -2.24 4.58 -18.91
CA HIS A 119 -0.88 4.13 -18.61
C HIS A 119 -0.90 3.24 -17.37
N ALA A 120 -0.31 2.05 -17.51
CA ALA A 120 -0.10 1.10 -16.43
C ALA A 120 1.31 1.31 -15.86
N TRP A 121 1.40 1.93 -14.68
CA TRP A 121 2.67 2.19 -14.02
C TRP A 121 3.27 0.92 -13.45
N ALA A 122 4.49 0.60 -13.86
CA ALA A 122 5.29 -0.46 -13.25
C ALA A 122 6.06 0.07 -12.03
N ASN A 123 6.33 -0.79 -11.04
CA ASN A 123 6.99 -0.38 -9.79
C ASN A 123 8.38 0.21 -10.02
N ASP A 124 9.14 -0.29 -10.99
CA ASP A 124 10.46 0.24 -11.35
C ASP A 124 10.39 1.62 -12.01
N GLU A 125 9.29 1.91 -12.72
CA GLU A 125 9.02 3.22 -13.29
C GLU A 125 8.66 4.24 -12.20
N LEU A 126 7.82 3.85 -11.23
CA LEU A 126 7.47 4.68 -10.08
C LEU A 126 8.69 5.00 -9.22
N LEU A 127 9.57 4.02 -9.00
CA LEU A 127 10.85 4.25 -8.30
C LEU A 127 11.71 5.29 -9.02
N ARG A 128 11.90 5.15 -10.34
CA ARG A 128 12.67 6.12 -11.14
C ARG A 128 12.03 7.51 -11.13
N LEU A 129 10.70 7.58 -11.16
CA LEU A 129 10.00 8.85 -11.06
C LEU A 129 10.26 9.49 -9.69
N ALA A 130 10.19 8.70 -8.61
CA ALA A 130 10.44 9.19 -7.25
C ALA A 130 11.86 9.75 -7.08
N GLU A 131 12.86 9.09 -7.67
CA GLU A 131 14.25 9.56 -7.69
C GLU A 131 14.43 10.85 -8.50
N GLN A 132 13.61 11.07 -9.53
CA GLN A 132 13.71 12.24 -10.41
C GLN A 132 13.01 13.48 -9.83
N THR A 133 11.87 13.30 -9.16
CA THR A 133 11.05 14.45 -8.73
C THR A 133 11.27 14.81 -7.27
N GLY A 134 11.59 13.83 -6.41
CA GLY A 134 11.76 13.96 -4.95
C GLY A 134 12.97 14.79 -4.52
N THR A 135 13.06 16.00 -5.04
CA THR A 135 14.22 16.90 -5.08
C THR A 135 14.07 18.08 -4.13
N LEU A 136 12.96 18.17 -3.39
CA LEU A 136 12.74 19.19 -2.38
C LEU A 136 13.88 19.22 -1.36
N GLU A 137 14.60 20.33 -1.37
CA GLU A 137 15.58 20.68 -0.34
C GLU A 137 14.87 21.08 0.95
N VAL A 138 15.19 20.40 2.05
CA VAL A 138 14.64 20.67 3.38
C VAL A 138 15.74 21.12 4.35
N PRO A 139 15.45 22.00 5.31
CA PRO A 139 16.47 22.43 6.27
C PRO A 139 16.93 21.28 7.17
N SER A 140 18.16 21.37 7.70
CA SER A 140 18.71 20.40 8.67
C SER A 140 17.75 20.10 9.84
N GLY A 141 17.67 18.84 10.27
CA GLY A 141 16.72 18.41 11.30
C GLY A 141 15.29 18.23 10.78
N THR A 142 15.12 18.07 9.46
CA THR A 142 13.83 17.74 8.82
C THR A 142 13.94 16.41 8.11
N ILE A 143 13.03 15.47 8.38
CA ILE A 143 12.89 14.25 7.60
C ILE A 143 11.85 14.44 6.50
N LYS A 144 12.09 13.84 5.33
CA LYS A 144 11.24 13.96 4.16
C LYS A 144 10.58 12.61 3.83
N LEU A 145 9.27 12.63 3.58
CA LEU A 145 8.54 11.52 2.96
C LEU A 145 8.02 12.01 1.62
N HIS A 146 8.36 11.32 0.54
CA HIS A 146 7.94 11.72 -0.79
C HIS A 146 6.60 11.06 -1.16
N VAL A 147 5.68 11.84 -1.72
CA VAL A 147 4.33 11.46 -2.12
C VAL A 147 4.15 11.79 -3.60
N LEU A 148 4.02 10.76 -4.42
CA LEU A 148 3.72 10.89 -5.83
C LEU A 148 2.21 10.80 -6.06
N LEU A 149 1.63 11.82 -6.68
CA LEU A 149 0.29 11.74 -7.25
C LEU A 149 0.45 11.47 -8.74
N VAL A 150 0.01 10.30 -9.21
CA VAL A 150 0.15 9.89 -10.61
C VAL A 150 -1.19 9.80 -11.33
N ASP A 151 -1.18 10.05 -12.63
CA ASP A 151 -2.27 9.65 -13.53
C ASP A 151 -2.20 8.15 -13.83
N GLY A 152 -3.14 7.64 -14.62
CA GLY A 152 -3.13 6.23 -14.99
C GLY A 152 -3.52 5.31 -13.84
N HIS A 153 -3.01 4.09 -13.89
CA HIS A 153 -3.34 3.02 -12.96
C HIS A 153 -2.14 2.11 -12.67
N SER A 154 -2.25 1.25 -11.67
CA SER A 154 -1.18 0.32 -11.30
C SER A 154 -1.11 -0.82 -12.30
N ALA A 155 0.10 -1.21 -12.72
CA ALA A 155 0.30 -2.44 -13.48
C ALA A 155 -0.07 -3.72 -12.68
N MET A 156 -0.30 -3.59 -11.37
CA MET A 156 -0.76 -4.68 -10.50
C MET A 156 -2.28 -4.78 -10.39
N ASP A 157 -3.02 -3.90 -11.05
CA ASP A 157 -4.47 -4.00 -11.10
C ASP A 157 -4.93 -5.37 -11.58
N THR A 158 -6.01 -5.88 -10.98
CA THR A 158 -6.63 -7.14 -11.39
C THR A 158 -8.06 -6.90 -11.85
N SER A 159 -8.75 -7.95 -12.30
CA SER A 159 -10.19 -7.90 -12.54
C SER A 159 -11.01 -7.73 -11.26
N GLU A 160 -10.42 -8.02 -10.11
CA GLU A 160 -11.09 -8.02 -8.80
C GLU A 160 -10.99 -6.67 -8.11
N GLY A 161 -10.03 -5.83 -8.48
CA GLY A 161 -9.87 -4.50 -7.90
C GLY A 161 -8.75 -3.69 -8.54
N LYS A 162 -8.80 -2.40 -8.26
CA LYS A 162 -7.81 -1.41 -8.67
C LYS A 162 -6.96 -1.00 -7.47
N VAL A 163 -5.64 -0.98 -7.62
CA VAL A 163 -4.73 -0.48 -6.58
C VAL A 163 -4.85 1.03 -6.49
N LEU A 164 -5.03 1.55 -5.28
CA LEU A 164 -5.26 2.99 -5.04
C LEU A 164 -4.03 3.70 -4.48
N GLY A 165 -3.19 2.97 -3.76
CA GLY A 165 -1.94 3.45 -3.20
C GLY A 165 -0.87 2.36 -3.21
N LEU A 166 0.40 2.78 -3.15
CA LEU A 166 1.54 1.89 -2.94
C LEU A 166 2.57 2.58 -2.05
N ALA A 167 3.03 1.87 -1.03
CA ALA A 167 4.18 2.26 -0.22
C ALA A 167 5.46 1.56 -0.67
N PHE A 168 6.46 2.35 -1.05
CA PHE A 168 7.81 1.87 -1.31
C PHE A 168 8.61 2.02 -0.02
N PRO A 169 9.14 0.92 0.56
CA PRO A 169 9.63 0.90 1.93
C PRO A 169 10.49 2.11 2.29
N TRP A 170 9.97 2.88 3.25
CA TRP A 170 10.63 3.97 3.99
C TRP A 170 11.01 5.20 3.18
N THR A 171 10.69 5.28 1.89
CA THR A 171 11.20 6.35 1.02
C THR A 171 10.10 7.20 0.42
N HIS A 172 9.15 6.57 -0.25
CA HIS A 172 8.09 7.25 -0.97
C HIS A 172 6.83 6.41 -1.04
N LEU A 173 5.71 7.07 -1.26
CA LEU A 173 4.44 6.44 -1.56
C LEU A 173 3.84 7.04 -2.83
N VAL A 174 2.97 6.28 -3.48
CA VAL A 174 2.27 6.64 -4.71
C VAL A 174 0.78 6.59 -4.46
N LEU A 175 0.04 7.58 -4.93
CA LEU A 175 -1.43 7.59 -4.95
C LEU A 175 -1.92 7.63 -6.40
N PHE A 176 -2.72 6.64 -6.80
CA PHE A 176 -3.33 6.54 -8.14
C PHE A 176 -4.58 7.39 -8.21
N ARG A 177 -4.37 8.71 -8.17
CA ARG A 177 -5.45 9.64 -7.89
C ARG A 177 -6.50 9.71 -8.99
N GLN A 178 -6.11 9.53 -10.25
CA GLN A 178 -7.08 9.45 -11.35
C GLN A 178 -8.02 8.24 -11.21
N THR A 179 -7.52 7.11 -10.72
CA THR A 179 -8.34 5.92 -10.44
C THR A 179 -9.36 6.23 -9.35
N MET A 180 -8.94 6.89 -8.27
CA MET A 180 -9.84 7.32 -7.21
C MET A 180 -10.90 8.34 -7.70
N ASP A 181 -10.49 9.34 -8.48
CA ASP A 181 -11.41 10.31 -9.08
C ASP A 181 -12.44 9.63 -10.00
N THR A 182 -12.03 8.59 -10.72
CA THR A 182 -12.92 7.80 -11.58
C THR A 182 -13.95 7.00 -10.78
N LEU A 183 -13.53 6.35 -9.69
CA LEU A 183 -14.44 5.64 -8.78
C LEU A 183 -15.47 6.61 -8.17
N CYS A 184 -15.00 7.79 -7.82
CA CYS A 184 -15.79 8.87 -7.28
C CYS A 184 -16.82 9.47 -8.24
N ASN A 185 -16.43 9.72 -9.49
CA ASN A 185 -17.29 10.38 -10.47
C ASN A 185 -18.43 9.47 -10.98
N LYS A 186 -18.47 8.19 -10.59
CA LYS A 186 -19.58 7.25 -10.88
C LYS A 186 -20.77 7.38 -9.91
N GLY A 187 -21.07 8.60 -9.45
CA GLY A 187 -22.28 8.90 -8.66
C GLY A 187 -22.08 9.03 -7.15
N SER A 188 -20.84 9.07 -6.67
CA SER A 188 -20.53 9.24 -5.24
C SER A 188 -20.52 10.72 -4.83
N PRO A 189 -21.18 11.13 -3.73
CA PRO A 189 -21.05 12.48 -3.19
C PRO A 189 -19.58 12.90 -2.98
N LEU A 190 -19.24 14.16 -3.27
CA LEU A 190 -17.87 14.72 -3.18
C LEU A 190 -17.16 14.42 -1.84
N ASN A 191 -17.92 14.35 -0.74
CA ASN A 191 -17.39 14.01 0.58
C ASN A 191 -16.80 12.59 0.67
N GLN A 192 -17.23 11.65 -0.19
CA GLN A 192 -16.66 10.30 -0.25
C GLN A 192 -15.26 10.30 -0.87
N CYS A 193 -14.98 11.22 -1.80
CA CYS A 193 -13.68 11.31 -2.47
C CYS A 193 -12.59 11.85 -1.58
N ALA A 194 -12.90 12.89 -0.81
CA ALA A 194 -11.99 13.40 0.20
C ALA A 194 -11.72 12.35 1.31
N ARG A 195 -12.72 11.52 1.65
CA ARG A 195 -12.54 10.42 2.60
C ARG A 195 -11.70 9.28 2.03
N ALA A 196 -11.93 8.90 0.78
CA ALA A 196 -11.10 7.94 0.07
C ALA A 196 -9.65 8.39 0.03
N GLU A 197 -9.40 9.65 -0.34
CA GLU A 197 -8.06 10.24 -0.36
C GLU A 197 -7.38 10.22 0.99
N LEU A 198 -8.06 10.72 2.02
CA LEU A 198 -7.52 10.71 3.36
C LEU A 198 -7.25 9.27 3.83
N GLY A 199 -8.15 8.35 3.51
CA GLY A 199 -8.07 6.95 3.90
C GLY A 199 -6.85 6.25 3.29
N VAL A 200 -6.77 6.24 1.95
CA VAL A 200 -5.67 5.62 1.21
C VAL A 200 -4.35 6.28 1.60
N TRP A 201 -4.29 7.62 1.65
CA TRP A 201 -3.04 8.29 1.99
C TRP A 201 -2.59 8.00 3.43
N ALA A 202 -3.51 7.99 4.41
CA ALA A 202 -3.18 7.64 5.79
C ALA A 202 -2.72 6.17 5.91
N HIS A 203 -3.34 5.25 5.17
CA HIS A 203 -2.94 3.84 5.09
C HIS A 203 -1.50 3.70 4.57
N GLU A 204 -1.19 4.32 3.42
CA GLU A 204 0.16 4.28 2.86
C GLU A 204 1.20 4.94 3.77
N VAL A 205 0.83 6.01 4.48
CA VAL A 205 1.72 6.58 5.51
C VAL A 205 1.93 5.59 6.65
N GLY A 206 0.90 4.87 7.09
CA GLY A 206 1.05 3.82 8.10
C GLY A 206 2.04 2.73 7.70
N HIS A 207 2.02 2.32 6.43
CA HIS A 207 3.06 1.45 5.86
C HIS A 207 4.45 2.08 5.96
N GLN A 208 4.62 3.39 5.73
CA GLN A 208 5.91 4.10 5.88
C GLN A 208 6.37 4.26 7.34
N LEU A 209 5.45 4.17 8.31
CA LEU A 209 5.77 4.13 9.74
C LEU A 209 6.16 2.73 10.22
N GLY A 210 6.03 1.72 9.36
CA GLY A 210 6.42 0.34 9.62
C GLY A 210 5.37 -0.48 10.37
N LEU A 211 4.16 0.07 10.49
CA LEU A 211 3.07 -0.54 11.26
C LEU A 211 2.73 -1.95 10.79
N VAL A 212 2.16 -2.72 11.73
CA VAL A 212 1.72 -4.10 11.51
C VAL A 212 2.84 -5.05 11.07
N ASP A 213 3.94 -5.07 11.83
CA ASP A 213 5.06 -5.99 11.59
C ASP A 213 5.65 -5.83 10.18
N ASN A 214 5.63 -4.61 9.65
CA ASN A 214 6.23 -4.23 8.36
C ASN A 214 7.63 -3.64 8.54
N GLY A 215 8.22 -3.75 9.72
CA GLY A 215 9.49 -3.12 10.09
C GLY A 215 9.45 -2.65 11.54
N LEU A 216 8.31 -2.11 11.95
CA LEU A 216 8.02 -1.85 13.35
C LEU A 216 7.40 -3.09 13.99
N ALA A 217 8.04 -3.60 15.05
CA ALA A 217 7.52 -4.73 15.81
C ALA A 217 6.21 -4.36 16.52
N MET A 218 5.23 -5.27 16.45
CA MET A 218 3.96 -5.08 17.13
C MET A 218 4.11 -5.21 18.65
N SER A 219 3.49 -4.30 19.39
CA SER A 219 3.35 -4.33 20.85
C SER A 219 2.42 -5.45 21.34
N ARG A 220 1.45 -5.84 20.50
CA ARG A 220 0.53 -6.98 20.67
C ARG A 220 0.17 -7.54 19.30
N ALA A 221 -0.25 -8.80 19.21
CA ALA A 221 -0.69 -9.36 17.93
C ALA A 221 -1.96 -8.66 17.43
N HIS A 222 -1.89 -8.02 16.27
CA HIS A 222 -3.04 -7.43 15.57
C HIS A 222 -2.98 -7.60 14.04
N LYS A 223 -1.95 -8.27 13.52
CA LYS A 223 -1.78 -8.59 12.10
C LYS A 223 -2.85 -9.55 11.57
N ASP A 224 -3.38 -9.23 10.39
CA ASP A 224 -4.19 -10.14 9.59
C ASP A 224 -3.29 -11.17 8.90
N ALA A 225 -3.44 -12.44 9.28
CA ALA A 225 -2.64 -13.54 8.73
C ALA A 225 -2.87 -13.77 7.23
N ALA A 226 -4.04 -13.39 6.69
CA ALA A 226 -4.36 -13.55 5.27
C ALA A 226 -3.88 -12.37 4.42
N HIS A 227 -3.68 -11.20 5.03
CA HIS A 227 -3.42 -9.96 4.30
C HIS A 227 -2.07 -9.32 4.65
N GLY A 228 -1.05 -10.09 5.06
CA GLY A 228 0.31 -9.54 5.17
C GLY A 228 0.43 -8.42 6.20
N ALA A 229 0.94 -7.25 5.80
CA ALA A 229 1.21 -6.09 6.67
C ALA A 229 -0.04 -5.27 7.04
N HIS A 230 -1.19 -5.92 7.21
CA HIS A 230 -2.45 -5.27 7.52
C HIS A 230 -3.00 -5.65 8.89
N ASP A 231 -3.73 -4.72 9.48
CA ASP A 231 -4.43 -4.94 10.74
C ASP A 231 -5.65 -5.85 10.50
N SER A 232 -5.91 -6.73 11.46
CA SER A 232 -7.06 -7.65 11.46
C SER A 232 -8.39 -6.97 11.81
N SER A 233 -8.35 -5.75 12.33
CA SER A 233 -9.51 -4.94 12.69
C SER A 233 -10.00 -4.12 11.49
N ASP A 234 -11.25 -4.32 11.09
CA ASP A 234 -11.93 -3.52 10.04
C ASP A 234 -12.20 -2.06 10.45
N GLN A 235 -11.93 -1.72 11.71
CA GLN A 235 -12.00 -0.36 12.25
C GLN A 235 -10.65 0.38 12.20
N CYS A 236 -9.56 -0.33 11.85
CA CYS A 236 -8.23 0.27 11.75
C CYS A 236 -7.99 0.80 10.34
N ILE A 237 -7.32 1.95 10.22
CA ILE A 237 -6.88 2.50 8.94
C ILE A 237 -5.91 1.56 8.21
N MET A 238 -5.19 0.71 8.96
CA MET A 238 -4.30 -0.32 8.41
C MET A 238 -5.05 -1.59 7.99
N TYR A 239 -6.39 -1.60 7.96
CA TYR A 239 -7.15 -2.69 7.36
C TYR A 239 -6.92 -2.76 5.85
N TRP A 240 -6.74 -3.96 5.30
CA TRP A 240 -6.34 -4.20 3.90
C TRP A 240 -7.27 -3.56 2.86
N ALA A 241 -8.53 -3.28 3.23
CA ALA A 241 -9.55 -2.77 2.30
C ALA A 241 -9.23 -1.37 1.74
N TYR A 242 -8.30 -0.62 2.35
CA TYR A 242 -7.87 0.68 1.83
C TYR A 242 -6.92 0.59 0.64
N GLU A 243 -6.27 -0.56 0.39
CA GLU A 243 -5.30 -0.71 -0.71
C GLU A 243 -5.96 -0.79 -2.09
N ASN A 244 -7.21 -1.28 -2.15
CA ASN A 244 -7.90 -1.52 -3.42
C ASN A 244 -9.34 -1.03 -3.47
N SER A 245 -9.82 -0.77 -4.68
CA SER A 245 -11.15 -0.23 -4.93
C SER A 245 -12.30 -1.10 -4.42
N ALA A 246 -12.15 -2.43 -4.42
CA ALA A 246 -13.22 -3.34 -4.02
C ALA A 246 -13.46 -3.31 -2.50
N GLY A 247 -12.39 -3.19 -1.71
CA GLY A 247 -12.48 -3.00 -0.27
C GLY A 247 -12.95 -1.60 0.11
N LEU A 248 -12.47 -0.58 -0.62
CA LEU A 248 -12.78 0.82 -0.32
C LEU A 248 -14.28 1.13 -0.45
N ASP A 249 -14.96 0.58 -1.46
CA ASP A 249 -16.40 0.79 -1.63
C ASP A 249 -17.20 0.28 -0.43
N ALA A 250 -16.86 -0.91 0.09
CA ALA A 250 -17.50 -1.50 1.27
C ALA A 250 -17.24 -0.66 2.53
N LEU A 251 -16.02 -0.16 2.65
CA LEU A 251 -15.58 0.63 3.80
C LEU A 251 -16.19 2.05 3.80
N LEU A 252 -16.28 2.71 2.65
CA LEU A 252 -16.95 4.02 2.52
C LEU A 252 -18.45 3.95 2.80
N ALA A 253 -19.09 2.79 2.53
CA ALA A 253 -20.47 2.55 2.92
C ALA A 253 -20.65 2.37 4.44
N GLY A 254 -19.62 1.91 5.15
CA GLY A 254 -19.62 1.67 6.61
C GLY A 254 -19.11 2.84 7.47
N LEU A 255 -18.18 3.68 6.96
CA LEU A 255 -17.60 4.81 7.69
C LEU A 255 -18.49 6.06 7.62
N LEU A 256 -19.57 6.07 8.42
CA LEU A 256 -20.24 7.29 8.87
C LEU A 256 -19.74 7.66 10.26
N GLY A 257 -18.48 8.10 10.33
CA GLY A 257 -17.90 8.74 11.51
C GLY A 257 -17.01 9.89 11.11
N ASP A 258 -17.30 11.08 11.63
CA ASP A 258 -16.44 12.26 11.52
C ASP A 258 -15.27 12.08 12.50
N GLN A 259 -14.28 11.27 12.13
CA GLN A 259 -13.14 11.02 13.01
C GLN A 259 -12.07 12.06 12.73
N ALA A 260 -11.81 12.91 13.72
CA ALA A 260 -10.64 13.79 13.78
C ALA A 260 -9.32 13.00 13.92
N ASN A 261 -9.41 11.68 14.17
CA ASN A 261 -8.29 10.74 14.18
C ASN A 261 -8.17 10.07 12.79
N LEU A 262 -6.95 9.81 12.31
CA LEU A 262 -6.69 9.14 11.02
C LEU A 262 -7.20 7.69 10.96
N GLY A 263 -7.81 7.18 12.03
CA GLY A 263 -8.40 5.85 12.08
C GLY A 263 -7.43 4.75 12.51
N PHE A 264 -6.22 5.08 12.96
CA PHE A 264 -5.36 4.10 13.63
C PHE A 264 -6.04 3.62 14.92
N ASP A 265 -6.18 2.31 15.06
CA ASP A 265 -6.77 1.69 16.23
C ASP A 265 -5.80 1.75 17.44
N ALA A 266 -6.24 1.24 18.58
CA ALA A 266 -5.40 1.23 19.78
C ALA A 266 -4.15 0.34 19.66
N ALA A 267 -4.14 -0.68 18.78
CA ALA A 267 -2.99 -1.56 18.60
C ALA A 267 -1.88 -0.85 17.82
N CYS A 268 -2.23 -0.27 16.67
CA CYS A 268 -1.30 0.50 15.85
C CYS A 268 -0.75 1.72 16.60
N LEU A 269 -1.59 2.43 17.36
CA LEU A 269 -1.11 3.55 18.19
C LEU A 269 -0.12 3.11 19.27
N ALA A 270 -0.35 1.95 19.90
CA ALA A 270 0.58 1.39 20.89
C ALA A 270 1.95 1.02 20.28
N ASP A 271 1.97 0.56 19.02
CA ASP A 271 3.21 0.29 18.30
C ASP A 271 4.02 1.57 18.10
N LEU A 272 3.38 2.66 17.64
CA LEU A 272 4.02 3.97 17.48
C LEU A 272 4.57 4.50 18.81
N ASP A 273 3.75 4.43 19.87
CA ASP A 273 4.12 4.92 21.20
C ASP A 273 5.33 4.17 21.79
N ALA A 274 5.47 2.88 21.50
CA ALA A 274 6.60 2.07 21.95
C ALA A 274 7.96 2.51 21.37
N VAL A 275 7.96 3.38 20.35
CA VAL A 275 9.19 3.84 19.67
C VAL A 275 9.51 5.30 19.95
N LYS A 276 8.51 6.15 20.22
CA LYS A 276 8.70 7.58 20.50
C LYS A 276 9.76 7.85 21.56
N THR A 277 9.80 7.02 22.61
CA THR A 277 10.68 7.20 23.77
C THR A 277 11.91 6.29 23.77
N ARG A 278 12.18 5.54 22.68
CA ARG A 278 13.41 4.74 22.62
C ARG A 278 14.64 5.66 22.72
N PRO A 279 15.72 5.22 23.39
CA PRO A 279 16.95 6.01 23.52
C PRO A 279 17.65 6.26 22.17
#